data_AF-A0A962GFG4-F1
#
_entry.id   AF-A0A962GFG4-F1
#
_cell.length_a   1.000
_cell.length_b   1.000
_cell.length_c   1.000
_cell.angle_alpha   90.00
_cell.angle_beta   90.00
_cell.angle_gamma   90.00
#
_symmetry.space_group_name_H-M   'P 1'
#
loop_
_entity.id
_entity.type
_entity.pdbx_description
1 polymer ?
#
loop_
_entity_poly.entity_id
_entity_poly.type
_entity_poly.pdbx_seq_one_letter_code
_entity_poly.pdbx_strand_id
1 'polypeptide(L)'
;IVIALISFAGCYGYGLAVLPDTLDFNKDVRVRIVQPDIDQAEKWQPDKMAAHFRKHLQLSENTNGYDLPTIIVWPETALSYRLLEEPAAMAELKEMLAAHPKNSVLLTGLLRRDLNDDSYGNSLVMVDRSGTVSNTYDKRHLVPFGEYIPFQRWIPLAPIVQFKGFKAGSGAQTFTTPSGHTYSPLICYEIIFPGGSIAHDFTPDFIVNVTNDAWYGLSAGPYQHLTQALFRAVET
;
A
#
# COMPACT_ATOMS: atom_id res chain seq x y z
N ILE A 1 1.24 39.33 -15.87
CA ILE A 1 0.16 39.38 -14.86
C ILE A 1 -1.20 39.06 -15.48
N VAL A 2 -1.68 39.80 -16.49
CA VAL A 2 -2.99 39.56 -17.13
C VAL A 2 -3.16 38.12 -17.65
N ILE A 3 -2.18 37.58 -18.38
CA ILE A 3 -2.22 36.20 -18.88
C ILE A 3 -2.33 35.19 -17.72
N ALA A 4 -1.55 35.37 -16.65
CA ALA A 4 -1.59 34.48 -15.49
C ALA A 4 -2.95 34.51 -14.78
N LEU A 5 -3.58 35.69 -14.68
CA LEU A 5 -4.92 35.83 -14.11
C LEU A 5 -5.98 35.17 -14.98
N ILE A 6 -5.88 35.31 -16.31
CA ILE A 6 -6.79 34.64 -17.26
C ILE A 6 -6.62 33.12 -17.16
N SER A 7 -5.39 32.62 -17.14
CA SER A 7 -5.12 31.18 -16.97
C SER A 7 -5.67 30.66 -15.66
N PHE A 8 -5.46 31.37 -14.55
CA PHE A 8 -6.01 31.00 -13.25
C PHE A 8 -7.54 30.99 -13.25
N ALA A 9 -8.17 32.04 -13.76
CA ALA A 9 -9.63 32.13 -13.85
C ALA A 9 -10.21 31.03 -14.75
N GLY A 10 -9.51 30.70 -15.85
CA GLY A 10 -9.88 29.59 -16.73
C GLY A 10 -9.83 28.24 -16.03
N CYS A 11 -8.72 27.92 -15.35
CA CYS A 11 -8.59 26.68 -14.58
C CYS A 11 -9.61 26.60 -13.44
N TYR A 12 -9.83 27.70 -12.73
CA TYR A 12 -10.81 27.77 -11.64
C TYR A 12 -12.24 27.57 -12.15
N GLY A 13 -12.61 28.25 -13.24
CA GLY A 13 -13.92 28.08 -13.88
C GLY A 13 -14.15 26.69 -14.43
N TYR A 14 -13.12 26.07 -15.03
CA TYR A 14 -13.17 24.67 -15.47
C TYR A 14 -13.35 23.72 -14.28
N GLY A 15 -12.62 23.93 -13.18
CA GLY A 15 -12.77 23.15 -11.96
C GLY A 15 -14.20 23.20 -11.42
N LEU A 16 -14.79 24.39 -11.33
CA LEU A 16 -16.19 24.54 -10.93
C LEU A 16 -17.18 23.85 -11.87
N ALA A 17 -16.86 23.71 -13.16
CA ALA A 17 -17.72 23.06 -14.14
C ALA A 17 -17.60 21.53 -14.16
N VAL A 18 -16.47 20.98 -13.72
CA VAL A 18 -16.18 19.53 -13.78
C VAL A 18 -16.30 18.85 -12.42
N LEU A 19 -16.09 19.58 -11.32
CA LEU A 19 -16.28 19.03 -9.98
C LEU A 19 -17.75 18.64 -9.79
N PRO A 20 -18.04 17.39 -9.39
CA PRO A 20 -19.42 16.95 -9.22
C PRO A 20 -20.05 17.64 -8.01
N ASP A 21 -21.29 18.12 -8.16
CA ASP A 21 -22.08 18.72 -7.08
C ASP A 21 -22.45 17.69 -5.99
N THR A 22 -22.45 16.40 -6.33
CA THR A 22 -22.78 15.29 -5.42
C THR A 22 -21.84 14.11 -5.63
N LEU A 23 -21.33 13.56 -4.53
CA LEU A 23 -20.59 12.30 -4.54
C LEU A 23 -21.58 11.13 -4.47
N ASP A 24 -21.54 10.26 -5.48
CA ASP A 24 -22.26 8.99 -5.43
C ASP A 24 -21.34 7.92 -4.85
N PHE A 25 -21.68 7.44 -3.66
CA PHE A 25 -20.88 6.42 -2.96
C PHE A 25 -21.39 5.03 -3.33
N ASN A 26 -20.49 4.18 -3.84
CA ASN A 26 -20.78 2.77 -4.00
C ASN A 26 -20.92 2.11 -2.61
N LYS A 27 -22.16 1.83 -2.20
CA LYS A 27 -22.50 1.27 -0.88
C LYS A 27 -21.98 -0.15 -0.66
N ASP A 28 -21.63 -0.85 -1.73
CA ASP A 28 -21.06 -2.21 -1.70
C ASP A 28 -19.54 -2.20 -1.47
N VAL A 29 -18.90 -1.02 -1.61
CA VAL A 29 -17.48 -0.82 -1.32
C VAL A 29 -17.31 -0.22 0.06
N ARG A 30 -16.71 -0.99 0.97
CA ARG A 30 -16.33 -0.50 2.29
C ARG A 30 -14.90 -0.84 2.59
N VAL A 31 -14.11 0.22 2.78
CA VAL A 31 -12.68 0.13 3.00
C VAL A 31 -12.38 0.32 4.49
N ARG A 32 -11.60 -0.59 5.06
CA ARG A 32 -11.00 -0.44 6.38
C ARG A 32 -9.50 -0.28 6.25
N ILE A 33 -8.98 0.86 6.68
CA ILE A 33 -7.53 1.12 6.74
C ILE A 33 -7.07 0.82 8.17
N VAL A 34 -6.16 -0.14 8.31
CA VAL A 34 -5.64 -0.59 9.61
C VAL A 34 -4.32 0.11 9.89
N GLN A 35 -4.28 0.94 10.93
CA GLN A 35 -3.07 1.60 11.39
C GLN A 35 -2.67 1.04 12.76
N PRO A 36 -1.73 0.08 12.81
CA PRO A 36 -1.38 -0.61 14.04
C PRO A 36 -0.50 0.23 14.97
N ASP A 37 0.05 1.36 14.52
CA ASP A 37 0.97 2.20 15.30
C ASP A 37 2.06 1.37 16.01
N ILE A 38 2.86 0.67 15.20
CA ILE A 38 3.98 -0.15 15.67
C ILE A 38 5.24 0.72 15.63
N ASP A 39 5.96 0.79 16.74
CA ASP A 39 7.22 1.52 16.81
C ASP A 39 8.24 0.93 15.82
N GLN A 40 8.91 1.81 15.07
CA GLN A 40 9.90 1.43 14.07
C GLN A 40 11.06 0.62 14.66
N ALA A 41 11.46 0.89 15.91
CA ALA A 41 12.50 0.14 16.62
C ALA A 41 12.07 -1.29 16.97
N GLU A 42 10.78 -1.53 17.08
CA GLU A 42 10.20 -2.83 17.42
C GLU A 42 9.87 -3.67 16.18
N LYS A 43 9.59 -3.02 15.05
CA LYS A 43 9.05 -3.63 13.82
C LYS A 43 9.75 -4.93 13.40
N TRP A 44 11.07 -4.99 13.53
CA TRP A 44 11.91 -6.11 13.09
C TRP A 44 12.38 -7.04 14.22
N GLN A 45 11.89 -6.84 15.46
CA GLN A 45 12.22 -7.68 16.60
C GLN A 45 11.49 -9.04 16.48
N PRO A 46 12.22 -10.18 16.40
CA PRO A 46 11.60 -11.49 16.14
C PRO A 46 10.54 -11.90 17.16
N ASP A 47 10.74 -11.58 18.43
CA ASP A 47 9.83 -11.86 19.55
C ASP A 47 8.54 -11.03 19.50
N LYS A 48 8.53 -9.90 18.79
CA LYS A 48 7.35 -9.04 18.64
C LYS A 48 6.54 -9.29 17.38
N MET A 49 7.08 -10.03 16.41
CA MET A 49 6.42 -10.30 15.13
C MET A 49 5.00 -10.88 15.29
N ALA A 50 4.83 -11.86 16.19
CA ALA A 50 3.53 -12.47 16.44
C ALA A 50 2.52 -11.49 17.08
N ALA A 51 3.00 -10.64 18.01
CA ALA A 51 2.16 -9.62 18.65
C ALA A 51 1.73 -8.54 17.64
N HIS A 52 2.64 -8.10 16.76
CA HIS A 52 2.35 -7.17 15.69
C HIS A 52 1.31 -7.73 14.71
N PHE A 53 1.48 -8.99 14.29
CA PHE A 53 0.52 -9.66 13.42
C PHE A 53 -0.87 -9.72 14.05
N ARG A 54 -0.98 -10.15 15.32
CA ARG A 54 -2.27 -10.19 16.03
C ARG A 54 -2.89 -8.82 16.25
N LYS A 55 -2.08 -7.77 16.46
CA LYS A 55 -2.58 -6.39 16.53
C LYS A 55 -3.28 -5.98 15.23
N HIS A 56 -2.75 -6.37 14.07
CA HIS A 56 -3.41 -6.13 12.79
C HIS A 56 -4.71 -6.91 12.64
N LEU A 57 -4.74 -8.19 13.05
CA LEU A 57 -5.96 -8.99 13.05
C LEU A 57 -7.04 -8.35 13.92
N GLN A 58 -6.71 -8.02 15.17
CA GLN A 58 -7.62 -7.39 16.12
C GLN A 58 -8.22 -6.08 15.58
N LEU A 59 -7.41 -5.22 14.97
CA LEU A 59 -7.89 -3.96 14.37
C LEU A 59 -8.73 -4.18 13.11
N SER A 60 -8.61 -5.34 12.48
CA SER A 60 -9.43 -5.73 11.32
C SER A 60 -10.83 -6.22 11.75
N GLU A 61 -10.99 -6.69 12.99
CA GLU A 61 -12.27 -7.16 13.51
C GLU A 61 -13.34 -6.07 13.60
N ASN A 62 -14.59 -6.42 13.30
CA ASN A 62 -15.68 -5.46 13.30
C ASN A 62 -16.27 -5.19 14.68
N THR A 63 -15.57 -4.38 15.49
CA THR A 63 -15.93 -4.11 16.90
C THR A 63 -16.66 -2.79 17.13
N ASN A 64 -16.84 -1.96 16.09
CA ASN A 64 -17.30 -0.57 16.20
C ASN A 64 -18.71 -0.31 15.65
N GLY A 65 -19.45 -1.37 15.30
CA GLY A 65 -20.87 -1.27 14.90
C GLY A 65 -21.10 -0.72 13.48
N TYR A 66 -20.05 -0.45 12.71
CA TYR A 66 -20.18 -0.15 11.29
C TYR A 66 -20.43 -1.43 10.47
N ASP A 67 -20.91 -1.25 9.25
CA ASP A 67 -21.03 -2.36 8.30
C ASP A 67 -19.67 -2.99 8.00
N LEU A 68 -19.68 -4.29 7.72
CA LEU A 68 -18.45 -5.05 7.48
C LEU A 68 -17.70 -4.53 6.24
N PRO A 69 -16.37 -4.36 6.32
CA PRO A 69 -15.57 -3.97 5.17
C PRO A 69 -15.53 -5.06 4.11
N THR A 70 -15.55 -4.65 2.83
CA THR A 70 -15.27 -5.51 1.68
C THR A 70 -13.80 -5.41 1.25
N ILE A 71 -13.08 -4.38 1.67
CA ILE A 71 -11.64 -4.23 1.45
C ILE A 71 -10.98 -3.84 2.77
N ILE A 72 -9.98 -4.60 3.18
CA ILE A 72 -9.16 -4.31 4.36
C ILE A 72 -7.77 -3.96 3.85
N VAL A 73 -7.16 -2.90 4.37
CA VAL A 73 -5.84 -2.43 3.95
C VAL A 73 -4.90 -2.43 5.14
N TRP A 74 -3.80 -3.18 5.04
CA TRP A 74 -2.71 -3.18 6.00
C TRP A 74 -1.49 -2.45 5.41
N PRO A 75 -0.65 -1.83 6.25
CA PRO A 75 0.43 -0.95 5.81
C PRO A 75 1.60 -1.73 5.16
N GLU A 76 2.60 -0.98 4.71
CA GLU A 76 3.83 -1.50 4.10
C GLU A 76 4.53 -2.47 5.05
N THR A 77 4.91 -3.65 4.53
CA THR A 77 5.59 -4.73 5.28
C THR A 77 4.86 -5.18 6.56
N ALA A 78 3.51 -5.15 6.56
CA ALA A 78 2.70 -5.70 7.65
C ALA A 78 2.75 -7.23 7.72
N LEU A 79 2.87 -7.90 6.58
CA LEU A 79 3.14 -9.33 6.48
C LEU A 79 4.61 -9.61 6.12
N SER A 80 5.04 -10.82 6.46
CA SER A 80 6.32 -11.38 6.01
C SER A 80 6.10 -12.76 5.41
N TYR A 81 6.99 -13.18 4.51
CA TYR A 81 6.97 -14.53 3.93
C TYR A 81 6.88 -15.63 5.00
N ARG A 82 7.52 -15.44 6.17
CA ARG A 82 7.46 -16.39 7.30
C ARG A 82 6.05 -16.55 7.88
N LEU A 83 5.28 -15.47 7.96
CA LEU A 83 3.88 -15.54 8.42
C LEU A 83 3.00 -16.29 7.42
N LEU A 84 3.28 -16.16 6.12
CA LEU A 84 2.55 -16.90 5.07
C LEU A 84 2.89 -18.39 5.06
N GLU A 85 4.11 -18.76 5.48
CA GLU A 85 4.57 -20.15 5.60
C GLU A 85 4.13 -20.82 6.91
N GLU A 86 3.76 -20.04 7.93
CA GLU A 86 3.34 -20.54 9.25
C GLU A 86 1.85 -20.94 9.25
N PRO A 87 1.51 -22.24 9.40
CA PRO A 87 0.13 -22.70 9.30
C PRO A 87 -0.80 -22.06 10.33
N ALA A 88 -0.32 -21.82 11.55
CA ALA A 88 -1.11 -21.18 12.61
C ALA A 88 -1.46 -19.73 12.26
N ALA A 89 -0.49 -18.95 11.76
CA ALA A 89 -0.72 -17.57 11.35
C ALA A 89 -1.69 -17.50 10.16
N MET A 90 -1.56 -18.41 9.19
CA MET A 90 -2.50 -18.50 8.08
C MET A 90 -3.90 -18.91 8.52
N ALA A 91 -4.04 -19.75 9.55
CA ALA A 91 -5.35 -20.07 10.12
C ALA A 91 -5.99 -18.84 10.78
N GLU A 92 -5.24 -18.10 11.61
CA GLU A 92 -5.70 -16.85 12.24
C GLU A 92 -6.12 -15.80 11.17
N LEU A 93 -5.34 -15.66 10.09
CA LEU A 93 -5.66 -14.75 8.98
C LEU A 93 -6.95 -15.15 8.24
N LYS A 94 -7.12 -16.44 7.94
CA LYS A 94 -8.31 -16.97 7.29
C LYS A 94 -9.55 -16.79 8.16
N GLU A 95 -9.43 -17.03 9.46
CA GLU A 95 -10.53 -16.83 10.42
C GLU A 95 -10.99 -15.38 10.43
N MET A 96 -10.05 -14.42 10.52
CA MET A 96 -10.36 -13.00 10.43
C MET A 96 -11.08 -12.64 9.12
N LEU A 97 -10.58 -13.10 7.97
CA LEU A 97 -11.21 -12.83 6.67
C LEU A 97 -12.56 -13.54 6.50
N ALA A 98 -12.76 -14.70 7.12
CA ALA A 98 -14.02 -15.43 7.07
C ALA A 98 -15.15 -14.67 7.78
N ALA A 99 -14.84 -13.83 8.77
CA ALA A 99 -15.80 -12.97 9.47
C ALA A 99 -16.33 -11.80 8.60
N HIS A 100 -15.77 -11.60 7.41
CA HIS A 100 -16.16 -10.55 6.45
C HIS A 100 -16.98 -11.10 5.26
N PRO A 101 -17.65 -10.24 4.46
CA PRO A 101 -18.50 -10.64 3.34
C PRO A 101 -17.78 -11.50 2.31
N LYS A 102 -18.52 -12.31 1.54
CA LYS A 102 -17.93 -13.37 0.67
C LYS A 102 -16.83 -12.92 -0.28
N ASN A 103 -16.90 -11.69 -0.79
CA ASN A 103 -15.92 -11.15 -1.74
C ASN A 103 -14.92 -10.18 -1.07
N SER A 104 -14.79 -10.25 0.26
CA SER A 104 -13.86 -9.40 0.99
C SER A 104 -12.41 -9.81 0.74
N VAL A 105 -11.52 -8.81 0.68
CA VAL A 105 -10.08 -9.03 0.48
C VAL A 105 -9.25 -8.21 1.46
N LEU A 106 -8.05 -8.72 1.76
CA LEU A 106 -6.98 -7.96 2.39
C LEU A 106 -5.97 -7.51 1.33
N LEU A 107 -5.73 -6.21 1.25
CA LEU A 107 -4.62 -5.62 0.52
C LEU A 107 -3.53 -5.25 1.53
N THR A 108 -2.35 -5.84 1.43
CA THR A 108 -1.33 -5.69 2.48
C THR A 108 0.07 -5.61 1.91
N GLY A 109 0.91 -4.81 2.58
CA GLY A 109 2.35 -4.89 2.37
C GLY A 109 2.91 -6.24 2.83
N LEU A 110 3.83 -6.80 2.06
CA LEU A 110 4.50 -8.08 2.28
C LEU A 110 6.00 -7.91 2.08
N LEU A 111 6.79 -8.29 3.08
CA LEU A 111 8.19 -8.65 2.86
C LEU A 111 8.24 -10.02 2.18
N ARG A 112 8.40 -10.01 0.85
CA ARG A 112 8.43 -11.21 0.01
C ARG A 112 9.83 -11.78 -0.08
N ARG A 113 9.93 -13.11 -0.17
CA ARG A 113 11.16 -13.83 -0.53
C ARG A 113 10.91 -14.58 -1.83
N ASP A 114 11.79 -14.41 -2.81
CA ASP A 114 11.78 -15.17 -4.05
C ASP A 114 12.64 -16.43 -3.85
N LEU A 115 12.03 -17.61 -4.00
CA LEU A 115 12.71 -18.87 -3.75
C LEU A 115 13.67 -19.26 -4.88
N ASN A 116 13.55 -18.65 -6.06
CA ASN A 116 14.38 -19.00 -7.22
C ASN A 116 15.80 -18.44 -7.11
N ASP A 117 15.94 -17.22 -6.58
CA ASP A 117 17.21 -16.50 -6.50
C ASP A 117 17.54 -16.00 -5.07
N ASP A 118 16.74 -16.38 -4.07
CA ASP A 118 16.86 -15.96 -2.67
C ASP A 118 16.83 -14.43 -2.47
N SER A 119 16.20 -13.72 -3.41
CA SER A 119 16.04 -12.27 -3.32
C SER A 119 14.82 -11.88 -2.47
N TYR A 120 14.84 -10.65 -1.96
CA TYR A 120 13.74 -10.09 -1.19
C TYR A 120 13.06 -8.97 -1.98
N GLY A 121 11.75 -8.86 -1.81
CA GLY A 121 10.92 -7.83 -2.40
C GLY A 121 10.12 -7.10 -1.33
N ASN A 122 9.90 -5.81 -1.55
CA ASN A 122 8.86 -5.06 -0.87
C ASN A 122 7.62 -5.09 -1.75
N SER A 123 6.60 -5.82 -1.32
CA SER A 123 5.45 -6.13 -2.16
C SER A 123 4.16 -5.63 -1.55
N LEU A 124 3.14 -5.43 -2.39
CA LEU A 124 1.74 -5.29 -2.01
C LEU A 124 1.02 -6.49 -2.62
N VAL A 125 0.31 -7.25 -1.79
CA VAL A 125 -0.43 -8.45 -2.23
C VAL A 125 -1.90 -8.36 -1.86
N MET A 126 -2.73 -9.10 -2.58
CA MET A 126 -4.11 -9.38 -2.20
C MET A 126 -4.20 -10.77 -1.57
N VAL A 127 -4.88 -10.86 -0.43
CA VAL A 127 -5.24 -12.12 0.22
C VAL A 127 -6.76 -12.25 0.24
N ASP A 128 -7.27 -13.33 -0.33
CA ASP A 128 -8.71 -13.63 -0.31
C ASP A 128 -9.12 -14.40 0.96
N ARG A 129 -10.43 -14.63 1.14
CA ARG A 129 -10.98 -15.34 2.31
C ARG A 129 -10.48 -16.77 2.47
N SER A 130 -9.99 -17.41 1.40
CA SER A 130 -9.38 -18.75 1.49
C SER A 130 -7.94 -18.71 1.98
N GLY A 131 -7.38 -17.50 2.12
CA GLY A 131 -5.97 -17.23 2.41
C GLY A 131 -5.08 -17.37 1.18
N THR A 132 -5.67 -17.39 -0.03
CA THR A 132 -4.90 -17.43 -1.28
C THR A 132 -4.31 -16.04 -1.53
N VAL A 133 -2.99 -16.00 -1.71
CA VAL A 133 -2.25 -14.79 -2.11
C VAL A 133 -2.29 -14.66 -3.63
N SER A 134 -2.68 -13.49 -4.11
CA SER A 134 -2.77 -13.13 -5.53
C SER A 134 -2.46 -11.65 -5.73
N ASN A 135 -2.45 -11.18 -6.99
CA ASN A 135 -2.22 -9.77 -7.34
C ASN A 135 -0.98 -9.18 -6.64
N THR A 136 0.14 -9.89 -6.76
CA THR A 136 1.42 -9.46 -6.17
C THR A 136 2.05 -8.36 -7.01
N TYR A 137 2.16 -7.17 -6.42
CA TYR A 137 2.93 -6.06 -6.93
C TYR A 137 4.24 -5.95 -6.16
N ASP A 138 5.38 -5.94 -6.85
CA ASP A 138 6.68 -5.62 -6.26
C ASP A 138 7.01 -4.15 -6.51
N LYS A 139 7.49 -3.47 -5.47
CA LYS A 139 7.90 -2.07 -5.51
C LYS A 139 8.89 -1.84 -6.65
N ARG A 140 8.58 -0.91 -7.54
CA ARG A 140 9.40 -0.59 -8.71
C ARG A 140 10.46 0.44 -8.36
N HIS A 141 10.06 1.56 -7.77
CA HIS A 141 11.01 2.59 -7.37
C HIS A 141 11.47 2.27 -5.96
N LEU A 142 12.75 1.89 -5.80
CA LEU A 142 13.36 1.57 -4.51
C LEU A 142 14.03 2.80 -3.91
N VAL A 143 13.93 3.01 -2.60
CA VAL A 143 14.55 4.15 -1.91
C VAL A 143 16.09 3.97 -1.92
N PRO A 144 16.85 4.91 -2.49
CA PRO A 144 18.31 4.87 -2.44
C PRO A 144 18.83 4.88 -1.00
N PHE A 145 19.85 4.08 -0.73
CA PHE A 145 20.47 3.83 0.59
C PHE A 145 19.57 3.14 1.63
N GLY A 146 18.24 3.26 1.50
CA GLY A 146 17.26 2.55 2.31
C GLY A 146 17.11 1.09 1.87
N GLU A 147 16.69 0.90 0.61
CA GLU A 147 16.30 -0.40 0.05
C GLU A 147 17.35 -0.99 -0.90
N TYR A 148 18.28 -0.17 -1.40
CA TYR A 148 19.43 -0.61 -2.20
C TYR A 148 20.60 0.37 -2.04
N ILE A 149 21.81 -0.02 -2.42
CA ILE A 149 22.99 0.87 -2.46
C ILE A 149 23.27 1.29 -3.91
N PRO A 150 23.10 2.57 -4.27
CA PRO A 150 23.58 3.08 -5.54
C PRO A 150 25.07 2.83 -5.68
N PHE A 151 25.54 2.42 -6.87
CA PHE A 151 26.97 2.25 -7.13
C PHE A 151 27.66 1.29 -6.12
N GLN A 152 26.97 0.22 -5.68
CA GLN A 152 27.45 -0.71 -4.65
C GLN A 152 28.86 -1.28 -4.89
N ARG A 153 29.32 -1.35 -6.15
CA ARG A 153 30.70 -1.72 -6.50
C ARG A 153 31.75 -0.76 -5.92
N TRP A 154 31.40 0.49 -5.70
CA TRP A 154 32.29 1.57 -5.25
C TRP A 154 31.96 2.09 -3.85
N ILE A 155 30.76 1.80 -3.33
CA ILE A 155 30.29 2.25 -2.02
C ILE A 155 30.13 1.03 -1.10
N PRO A 156 31.04 0.81 -0.13
CA PRO A 156 31.02 -0.35 0.76
C PRO A 156 30.05 -0.14 1.93
N LEU A 157 28.81 0.25 1.65
CA LEU A 157 27.72 0.37 2.65
C LEU A 157 26.71 -0.77 2.46
N ALA A 158 25.93 -1.04 3.49
CA ALA A 158 24.76 -1.91 3.42
C ALA A 158 23.48 -1.04 3.44
N PRO A 159 22.39 -1.46 2.76
CA PRO A 159 21.10 -0.79 2.87
C PRO A 159 20.61 -0.73 4.32
N ILE A 160 19.76 0.26 4.64
CA ILE A 160 19.14 0.36 5.98
C ILE A 160 18.20 -0.83 6.24
N VAL A 161 17.57 -1.37 5.20
CA VAL A 161 16.84 -2.64 5.33
C VAL A 161 17.81 -3.76 5.68
N GLN A 162 17.45 -4.61 6.65
CA GLN A 162 18.34 -5.68 7.15
C GLN A 162 18.62 -6.81 6.14
N PHE A 163 18.22 -6.65 4.88
CA PHE A 163 18.41 -7.61 3.79
C PHE A 163 19.52 -7.12 2.86
N LYS A 164 20.00 -7.97 1.93
CA LYS A 164 21.01 -7.60 0.91
C LYS A 164 20.53 -6.54 -0.11
N GLY A 165 19.45 -5.82 0.20
CA GLY A 165 18.68 -4.95 -0.69
C GLY A 165 17.45 -5.65 -1.27
N PHE A 166 16.51 -4.87 -1.79
CA PHE A 166 15.33 -5.36 -2.49
C PHE A 166 15.55 -5.43 -4.01
N LYS A 167 14.82 -6.34 -4.65
CA LYS A 167 14.69 -6.42 -6.11
C LYS A 167 13.55 -5.51 -6.57
N ALA A 168 13.80 -4.70 -7.58
CA ALA A 168 12.78 -3.83 -8.16
C ALA A 168 11.76 -4.64 -8.99
N GLY A 169 10.49 -4.25 -8.88
CA GLY A 169 9.39 -4.81 -9.67
C GLY A 169 9.37 -4.37 -11.13
N SER A 170 8.43 -4.93 -11.89
CA SER A 170 8.36 -4.83 -13.36
C SER A 170 7.80 -3.52 -13.89
N GLY A 171 7.05 -2.74 -13.10
CA GLY A 171 6.42 -1.52 -13.60
C GLY A 171 5.10 -1.20 -12.91
N ALA A 172 4.40 -0.18 -13.42
CA ALA A 172 3.01 0.10 -13.03
C ALA A 172 2.13 -1.11 -13.38
N GLN A 173 1.18 -1.44 -12.49
CA GLN A 173 0.24 -2.54 -12.66
C GLN A 173 -1.16 -2.08 -12.27
N THR A 174 -2.16 -2.78 -12.79
CA THR A 174 -3.56 -2.65 -12.38
C THR A 174 -4.08 -4.04 -12.10
N PHE A 175 -4.78 -4.18 -10.98
CA PHE A 175 -5.40 -5.43 -10.59
C PHE A 175 -6.90 -5.29 -10.42
N THR A 176 -7.61 -6.40 -10.37
CA THR A 176 -9.06 -6.46 -10.14
C THR A 176 -9.36 -7.32 -8.92
N THR A 177 -10.22 -6.83 -8.04
CA THR A 177 -10.73 -7.58 -6.88
C THR A 177 -11.76 -8.62 -7.32
N PRO A 178 -12.09 -9.63 -6.48
CA PRO A 178 -13.18 -10.56 -6.76
C PRO A 178 -14.56 -9.89 -6.91
N SER A 179 -14.75 -8.69 -6.36
CA SER A 179 -15.95 -7.87 -6.54
C SER A 179 -15.97 -7.07 -7.84
N GLY A 180 -14.91 -7.13 -8.65
CA GLY A 180 -14.83 -6.46 -9.95
C GLY A 180 -14.25 -5.05 -9.92
N HIS A 181 -13.79 -4.56 -8.76
CA HIS A 181 -13.18 -3.23 -8.66
C HIS A 181 -11.70 -3.29 -9.01
N THR A 182 -11.26 -2.29 -9.76
CA THR A 182 -9.91 -2.18 -10.27
C THR A 182 -9.08 -1.25 -9.39
N TYR A 183 -7.82 -1.60 -9.15
CA TYR A 183 -6.93 -0.78 -8.34
C TYR A 183 -5.50 -0.75 -8.84
N SER A 184 -4.84 0.39 -8.61
CA SER A 184 -3.40 0.53 -8.82
C SER A 184 -2.66 0.44 -7.47
N PRO A 185 -1.86 -0.62 -7.26
CA PRO A 185 -1.04 -0.77 -6.06
C PRO A 185 0.21 0.12 -6.14
N LEU A 186 0.52 0.80 -5.04
CA LEU A 186 1.71 1.62 -4.85
C LEU A 186 2.28 1.37 -3.46
N ILE A 187 3.60 1.50 -3.34
CA ILE A 187 4.28 1.31 -2.07
C ILE A 187 5.07 2.56 -1.71
N CYS A 188 4.70 3.15 -0.59
CA CYS A 188 5.42 4.22 0.07
C CYS A 188 5.65 5.40 -0.88
N TYR A 189 6.90 5.83 -1.04
CA TYR A 189 7.25 7.01 -1.80
C TYR A 189 6.97 6.90 -3.32
N GLU A 190 6.57 5.74 -3.85
CA GLU A 190 6.19 5.61 -5.26
C GLU A 190 5.06 6.55 -5.67
N ILE A 191 4.20 6.92 -4.73
CA ILE A 191 3.09 7.84 -4.96
C ILE A 191 3.55 9.26 -5.38
N ILE A 192 4.78 9.66 -5.07
CA ILE A 192 5.25 11.01 -5.36
C ILE A 192 5.63 11.21 -6.83
N PHE A 193 5.86 10.12 -7.59
CA PHE A 193 6.29 10.21 -8.99
C PHE A 193 5.10 10.42 -9.93
N PRO A 194 5.04 11.57 -10.63
CA PRO A 194 3.99 11.80 -11.62
C PRO A 194 4.21 10.91 -12.86
N GLY A 195 3.12 10.41 -13.44
CA GLY A 195 3.14 9.76 -14.76
C GLY A 195 4.02 8.50 -14.89
N GLY A 196 4.31 7.79 -13.81
CA GLY A 196 5.09 6.54 -13.87
C GLY A 196 4.64 5.45 -12.90
N SER A 197 3.79 5.82 -11.95
CA SER A 197 3.31 4.97 -10.86
C SER A 197 2.00 4.25 -11.21
N ILE A 198 1.17 4.85 -12.07
CA ILE A 198 -0.12 4.32 -12.52
C ILE A 198 -0.03 4.07 -14.03
N ALA A 199 -0.67 3.01 -14.51
CA ALA A 199 -0.66 2.66 -15.94
C ALA A 199 -1.40 3.74 -16.76
N HIS A 200 -0.72 4.32 -17.76
CA HIS A 200 -1.24 5.49 -18.50
C HIS A 200 -2.56 5.26 -19.23
N ASP A 201 -2.79 4.05 -19.73
CA ASP A 201 -3.95 3.73 -20.57
C ASP A 201 -5.13 3.18 -19.76
N PHE A 202 -5.09 3.29 -18.44
CA PHE A 202 -6.08 2.70 -17.55
C PHE A 202 -6.37 3.57 -16.32
N THR A 203 -7.63 3.96 -16.14
CA THR A 203 -8.10 4.63 -14.91
C THR A 203 -8.66 3.58 -13.95
N PRO A 204 -7.98 3.30 -12.82
CA PRO A 204 -8.51 2.39 -11.81
C PRO A 204 -9.65 3.01 -11.03
N ASP A 205 -10.51 2.18 -10.45
CA ASP A 205 -11.55 2.65 -9.52
C ASP A 205 -10.94 3.29 -8.27
N PHE A 206 -9.75 2.84 -7.85
CA PHE A 206 -9.00 3.46 -6.75
C PHE A 206 -7.49 3.19 -6.80
N ILE A 207 -6.73 3.99 -6.06
CA ILE A 207 -5.29 3.82 -5.84
C ILE A 207 -5.09 3.30 -4.42
N VAL A 208 -4.20 2.32 -4.24
CA VAL A 208 -3.81 1.82 -2.91
C VAL A 208 -2.33 2.09 -2.70
N ASN A 209 -2.02 3.07 -1.86
CA ASN A 209 -0.65 3.31 -1.42
C ASN A 209 -0.46 2.80 0.00
N VAL A 210 0.32 1.72 0.17
CA VAL A 210 0.71 1.23 1.50
C VAL A 210 2.08 1.79 1.86
N THR A 211 2.21 2.42 3.03
CA THR A 211 3.44 3.08 3.45
C THR A 211 3.78 2.80 4.90
N ASN A 212 5.04 3.01 5.26
CA ASN A 212 5.53 3.12 6.63
C ASN A 212 6.28 4.46 6.80
N ASP A 213 5.56 5.53 7.15
CA ASP A 213 6.15 6.87 7.33
C ASP A 213 6.87 7.05 8.68
N ALA A 214 6.94 6.01 9.53
CA ALA A 214 7.67 6.07 10.79
C ALA A 214 9.17 6.42 10.61
N TRP A 215 9.74 6.16 9.42
CA TRP A 215 11.09 6.56 9.05
C TRP A 215 11.34 8.07 9.11
N TYR A 216 10.31 8.89 8.93
CA TYR A 216 10.43 10.35 8.94
C TYR A 216 10.17 10.98 10.31
N GLY A 217 9.64 10.20 11.26
CA GLY A 217 9.21 10.67 12.58
C GLY A 217 8.19 11.80 12.51
N LEU A 218 8.07 12.55 13.62
CA LEU A 218 7.22 13.73 13.71
C LEU A 218 7.90 14.93 13.03
N SER A 219 7.87 14.96 11.71
CA SER A 219 8.46 16.01 10.87
C SER A 219 7.52 16.45 9.76
N ALA A 220 7.97 17.36 8.89
CA ALA A 220 7.21 17.79 7.71
C ALA A 220 7.08 16.67 6.64
N GLY A 221 7.93 15.64 6.69
CA GLY A 221 8.03 14.59 5.67
C GLY A 221 6.69 13.89 5.38
N PRO A 222 6.02 13.28 6.39
CA PRO A 222 4.76 12.57 6.18
C PRO A 222 3.64 13.48 5.63
N TYR A 223 3.60 14.75 6.03
CA TYR A 223 2.59 15.70 5.53
C TYR A 223 2.84 16.09 4.07
N GLN A 224 4.11 16.27 3.68
CA GLN A 224 4.47 16.49 2.28
C GLN A 224 4.18 15.25 1.43
N HIS A 225 4.47 14.06 1.95
CA HIS A 225 4.17 12.78 1.31
C HIS A 225 2.67 12.61 1.06
N LEU A 226 1.83 12.85 2.07
CA LEU A 226 0.37 12.84 1.94
C LEU A 226 -0.13 13.86 0.90
N THR A 227 0.44 15.06 0.87
CA THR A 227 0.06 16.09 -0.11
C THR A 227 0.29 15.61 -1.54
N GLN A 228 1.42 14.94 -1.80
CA GLN A 228 1.70 14.36 -3.12
C GLN A 228 0.73 13.22 -3.47
N ALA A 229 0.31 12.43 -2.48
CA ALA A 229 -0.69 11.39 -2.67
C ALA A 229 -2.06 11.96 -3.09
N LEU A 230 -2.47 13.10 -2.52
CA LEU A 230 -3.70 13.78 -2.93
C LEU A 230 -3.65 14.23 -4.38
N PHE A 231 -2.51 14.74 -4.86
CA PHE A 231 -2.37 15.14 -6.26
C PHE A 231 -2.53 13.96 -7.22
N ARG A 232 -2.06 12.75 -6.86
CA ARG A 232 -2.27 11.56 -7.69
C ARG A 232 -3.75 11.23 -7.87
N ALA A 233 -4.55 11.38 -6.81
CA ALA A 233 -6.00 11.17 -6.89
C ALA A 233 -6.73 12.25 -7.71
N VAL A 234 -6.15 13.43 -7.88
CA VAL A 234 -6.70 14.51 -8.72
C VAL A 234 -6.31 14.34 -10.19
N GLU A 235 -5.16 13.73 -10.46
CA GLU A 235 -4.62 13.52 -11.81
C GLU A 235 -5.25 12.34 -12.56
N THR A 236 -5.89 11.41 -11.84
CA THR A 236 -6.49 10.18 -12.37
C THR A 236 -8.01 10.18 -12.24
#